data_AF-A0A099S8I0-F1
#
_entry.id   AF-A0A099S8I0-F1
#
_cell.length_a   1.000
_cell.length_b   1.000
_cell.length_c   1.000
_cell.angle_alpha   90.00
_cell.angle_beta   90.00
_cell.angle_gamma   90.00
#
_symmetry.space_group_name_H-M   'P 1'
#
loop_
_entity.id
_entity.type
_entity.pdbx_description
1 polymer ?
#
loop_
_entity_poly.entity_id
_entity_poly.type
_entity_poly.pdbx_seq_one_letter_code
_entity_poly.pdbx_strand_id
1 'polypeptide(L)' 'MMIELNGQWGTEIHKMSNEQFKKFKEWYEDKHSIKVFSYHRDGYAWNINKAQSNLVRFWEE' A
#
# COMPACT_ATOMS: atom_id res chain seq x y z
N MET A 1 -5.99 7.00 -7.41
CA MET A 1 -6.28 6.07 -6.30
C MET A 1 -5.35 6.38 -5.13
N MET A 2 -5.90 6.45 -3.92
CA MET A 2 -5.12 6.66 -2.69
C MET A 2 -5.26 5.47 -1.75
N ILE A 3 -4.16 5.15 -1.07
CA ILE A 3 -4.08 4.14 -0.02
C ILE A 3 -3.65 4.84 1.26
N GLU A 4 -4.47 4.72 2.29
CA GLU A 4 -4.15 5.17 3.64
C GLU A 4 -3.75 3.96 4.48
N LEU A 5 -2.57 4.03 5.08
CA LEU A 5 -2.04 3.03 5.98
C LEU A 5 -1.98 3.64 7.38
N ASN A 6 -2.77 3.11 8.31
CA ASN A 6 -2.67 3.50 9.71
C ASN A 6 -1.71 2.56 10.43
N GLY A 7 -0.49 3.03 10.65
CA GLY A 7 0.55 2.35 11.41
C GLY A 7 0.59 2.77 12.88
N GLN A 8 1.44 2.10 13.66
CA GLN A 8 1.67 2.43 15.08
C GLN A 8 2.18 3.86 15.30
N TRP A 9 2.87 4.42 14.30
CA TRP A 9 3.56 5.73 14.39
C TRP A 9 2.80 6.86 13.68
N GLY A 10 1.62 6.58 13.14
CA GLY A 10 0.81 7.55 12.41
C GLY A 10 0.20 7.00 11.13
N THR A 11 -0.41 7.89 10.38
CA THR A 11 -1.12 7.60 9.13
C THR A 11 -0.26 8.01 7.93
N GLU A 12 0.02 7.07 7.03
CA GLU A 12 0.74 7.30 5.78
C GLU A 12 -0.23 7.26 4.60
N ILE A 13 -0.15 8.26 3.71
CA ILE A 13 -1.00 8.35 2.52
C ILE A 13 -0.14 8.17 1.26
N HIS A 14 -0.47 7.13 0.50
CA HIS A 14 0.21 6.77 -0.72
C HIS A 14 -0.70 6.99 -1.92
N LYS A 15 -0.33 7.95 -2.77
CA LYS A 15 -0.96 8.14 -4.08
C LYS A 15 -0.33 7.18 -5.07
N MET A 16 -1.15 6.36 -5.70
CA MET A 16 -0.72 5.33 -6.65
C MET A 16 -1.47 5.46 -7.98
N SER A 17 -0.83 5.02 -9.06
CA SER A 17 -1.51 4.80 -10.34
C SER A 17 -2.52 3.65 -10.22
N ASN A 18 -3.49 3.57 -11.13
CA ASN A 18 -4.47 2.48 -11.14
C ASN A 18 -3.80 1.10 -11.25
N GLU A 19 -2.72 0.99 -12.01
CA GLU A 19 -1.97 -0.27 -12.14
C GLU A 19 -1.27 -0.65 -10.83
N GLN A 20 -0.61 0.30 -10.18
CA GLN A 20 0.04 0.07 -8.89
C GLN A 20 -0.97 -0.30 -7.81
N PHE A 21 -2.12 0.38 -7.79
CA PHE A 21 -3.21 0.11 -6.88
C PHE A 21 -3.77 -1.30 -7.06
N LYS A 22 -3.99 -1.74 -8.31
CA LYS A 22 -4.46 -3.09 -8.60
C LYS A 22 -3.48 -4.14 -8.07
N LYS A 23 -2.18 -3.99 -8.37
CA LYS A 23 -1.11 -4.85 -7.86
C LYS A 23 -1.06 -4.87 -6.33
N PHE A 24 -1.21 -3.71 -5.69
CA PHE A 24 -1.27 -3.62 -4.23
C PHE A 24 -2.48 -4.38 -3.67
N LYS A 25 -3.66 -4.21 -4.26
CA LYS A 25 -4.89 -4.86 -3.78
C LYS A 25 -4.79 -6.39 -3.89
N GLU A 26 -4.34 -6.89 -5.04
CA GLU A 26 -4.08 -8.32 -5.26
C GLU A 26 -3.07 -8.86 -4.23
N TRP A 27 -1.98 -8.14 -4.00
CA TRP A 27 -0.99 -8.47 -2.98
C TRP A 27 -1.56 -8.44 -1.55
N TYR A 28 -2.37 -7.45 -1.22
CA TYR A 28 -2.92 -7.26 0.13
C TYR A 28 -3.90 -8.39 0.47
N GLU A 29 -4.80 -8.72 -0.46
CA GLU A 29 -5.84 -9.74 -0.29
C GLU A 29 -5.28 -11.17 -0.30
N ASP A 30 -4.16 -11.43 -0.99
CA ASP A 30 -3.54 -12.75 -1.02
C ASP A 30 -2.87 -13.11 0.32
N LYS A 31 -3.38 -14.15 1.00
CA LYS A 31 -2.84 -14.64 2.28
C LYS A 31 -1.43 -15.23 2.17
N HIS A 32 -1.01 -15.64 0.98
CA HIS A 32 0.31 -16.23 0.73
C HIS A 32 1.31 -15.24 0.13
N SER A 33 0.89 -13.99 -0.11
CA SER A 33 1.76 -12.99 -0.70
C SER A 33 2.92 -12.64 0.24
N ILE A 34 4.00 -12.15 -0.39
CA ILE A 34 5.18 -11.66 0.31
C ILE A 34 4.80 -10.63 1.38
N LYS A 35 5.55 -10.54 2.48
CA LYS A 35 5.23 -9.60 3.57
C LYS A 35 5.43 -8.12 3.19
N VAL A 36 6.06 -7.82 2.05
CA VAL A 36 6.44 -6.46 1.66
C VAL A 36 5.95 -6.18 0.24
N PHE A 37 5.27 -5.06 0.04
CA PHE A 37 4.95 -4.53 -1.28
C PHE A 37 5.90 -3.39 -1.63
N SER A 38 6.56 -3.47 -2.79
CA SER A 38 7.45 -2.43 -3.27
C SER A 38 6.83 -1.71 -4.46
N TYR A 39 6.85 -0.38 -4.45
CA TYR A 39 6.39 0.44 -5.56
C TYR A 39 7.26 1.68 -5.72
N HIS A 40 7.22 2.28 -6.90
CA HIS A 40 8.01 3.47 -7.21
C HIS A 40 7.15 4.72 -7.15
N ARG A 41 7.65 5.75 -6.49
CA ARG A 41 7.03 7.07 -6.38
C ARG A 41 8.13 8.13 -6.30
N ASP A 42 7.97 9.20 -7.08
CA ASP A 42 8.88 10.36 -7.09
C ASP A 42 10.35 9.99 -7.38
N GLY A 43 10.59 8.93 -8.18
CA GLY A 43 11.93 8.43 -8.50
C GLY A 43 12.55 7.50 -7.45
N TYR A 44 11.85 7.24 -6.35
CA TYR A 44 12.31 6.38 -5.25
C TYR A 44 11.45 5.12 -5.10
N ALA A 45 12.08 4.04 -4.61
CA ALA A 45 11.37 2.81 -4.24
C ALA A 45 10.87 2.92 -2.79
N TRP A 46 9.58 2.67 -2.60
CA TRP A 46 8.89 2.64 -1.32
C TRP A 46 8.45 1.22 -1.00
N ASN A 47 8.49 0.86 0.28
CA ASN A 47 8.15 -0.47 0.77
C ASN A 47 7.04 -0.37 1.82
N ILE A 48 6.00 -1.19 1.66
CA ILE A 48 4.88 -1.31 2.60
C ILE A 48 4.90 -2.70 3.21
N ASN A 49 5.00 -2.79 4.54
CA ASN A 49 4.96 -4.08 5.22
C ASN A 49 3.51 -4.47 5.56
N LYS A 50 3.14 -5.72 5.25
CA LYS A 50 1.83 -6.28 5.57
C LYS A 50 1.54 -6.29 7.08
N ALA A 51 2.55 -6.43 7.93
CA ALA A 51 2.36 -6.32 9.39
C ALA A 51 1.92 -4.92 9.86
N GLN A 52 2.21 -3.86 9.10
CA GLN A 52 1.76 -2.50 9.38
C GLN A 52 0.35 -2.22 8.83
N SER A 53 -0.23 -3.16 8.09
CA SER A 53 -1.43 -2.96 7.27
C SER A 53 -2.75 -3.39 7.93
N ASN A 54 -2.79 -3.46 9.27
CA ASN A 54 -4.01 -3.83 10.00
C ASN A 54 -5.16 -2.82 9.82
N LEU A 55 -4.90 -1.66 9.20
CA LEU A 55 -5.89 -0.62 8.91
C LEU A 55 -5.55 0.05 7.56
N VAL A 56 -5.89 -0.61 6.45
CA VAL A 56 -5.82 -0.01 5.11
C VAL A 56 -7.17 0.58 4.73
N ARG A 57 -7.21 1.84 4.29
CA ARG A 57 -8.38 2.45 3.65
C ARG A 57 -8.07 2.83 2.21
N PHE A 58 -9.08 2.69 1.35
CA PHE A 58 -9.02 3.05 -0.06
C PHE A 58 -10.02 4.18 -0.33
N TRP A 59 -9.61 5.19 -1.09
CA TRP A 59 -10.55 6.15 -1.66
C TRP A 59 -10.13 6.64 -3.04
N GLU A 60 -11.14 7.03 -3.81
CA GLU A 60 -11.01 7.77 -5.06
C GLU A 60 -11.09 9.26 -4.69
N GLU A 61 -10.20 10.09 -5.25
CA GLU A 61 -10.31 11.54 -5.14
C GLU A 61 -11.32 12.05 -6.19
#